data_AF-A0A101V740-F1
#
_entry.id   AF-A0A101V740-F1
#
_cell.length_a   1.000
_cell.length_b   1.000
_cell.length_c   1.000
_cell.angle_alpha   90.00
_cell.angle_beta   90.00
_cell.angle_gamma   90.00
#
_symmetry.space_group_name_H-M   'P 1'
#
loop_
_entity.id
_entity.type
_entity.pdbx_description
1 polymer ?
#
loop_
_entity_poly.entity_id
_entity_poly.type
_entity_poly.pdbx_seq_one_letter_code
_entity_poly.pdbx_strand_id
1 'polypeptide(L)'
;MTLLKRLIRNLSDETAMALYEARQNSLHERANMISTAKAQGRAEGRTESKKELAIAAFKNGLSIEVISNITGLDMKELEKLKAQIE
;
A
#
# COMPACT_ATOMS: atom_id res chain seq x y z
N MET A 1 -18.76 -22.17 1.63
CA MET A 1 -18.74 -22.88 2.94
C MET A 1 -17.73 -24.01 2.84
N THR A 2 -16.72 -24.07 3.70
CA THR A 2 -15.71 -25.15 3.66
C THR A 2 -16.30 -26.47 4.17
N LEU A 3 -15.72 -27.61 3.78
CA LEU A 3 -16.13 -28.94 4.25
C LEU A 3 -16.04 -29.04 5.78
N LEU A 4 -15.03 -28.43 6.38
CA LEU A 4 -14.84 -28.38 7.83
C LEU A 4 -15.95 -27.60 8.54
N LYS A 5 -16.37 -26.44 8.00
CA LYS A 5 -17.49 -25.65 8.57
C LYS A 5 -18.81 -26.42 8.52
N ARG A 6 -19.04 -27.21 7.46
CA ARG A 6 -20.24 -28.05 7.31
C ARG A 6 -20.24 -29.21 8.31
N LEU A 7 -19.09 -29.87 8.50
CA LEU A 7 -18.94 -30.96 9.45
C LEU A 7 -19.18 -30.50 10.90
N ILE A 8 -18.55 -29.40 11.32
CA ILE A 8 -18.70 -28.84 12.68
C ILE A 8 -20.15 -28.44 12.94
N ARG A 9 -20.81 -27.82 11.95
CA ARG A 9 -22.23 -27.47 12.06
C ARG A 9 -23.12 -28.70 12.21
N ASN A 10 -22.85 -29.77 11.47
CA ASN A 10 -23.63 -31.01 11.57
C ASN A 10 -23.46 -31.70 12.93
N LEU A 11 -22.35 -31.47 13.62
CA LEU A 11 -22.08 -31.98 14.97
C LEU A 11 -22.75 -31.11 16.07
N SER A 12 -23.37 -29.98 15.71
CA SER A 12 -24.05 -29.04 16.62
C SER A 12 -23.18 -28.56 17.80
N ASP A 13 -21.86 -28.59 17.64
CA ASP A 13 -20.92 -28.14 18.66
C ASP A 13 -20.68 -26.64 18.51
N GLU A 14 -21.38 -25.86 19.34
CA GLU A 14 -21.30 -24.40 19.36
C GLU A 14 -19.89 -23.89 19.68
N THR A 15 -19.15 -24.59 20.54
CA THR A 15 -17.79 -24.20 20.94
C THR A 15 -16.82 -24.40 19.77
N ALA A 16 -16.91 -25.54 19.10
CA ALA A 16 -16.12 -25.81 17.90
C ALA A 16 -16.46 -24.83 16.77
N MET A 17 -17.73 -24.46 16.64
CA MET A 17 -18.16 -23.47 15.65
C MET A 17 -17.61 -22.07 15.94
N ALA A 18 -17.68 -21.62 17.19
CA ALA A 18 -17.12 -20.34 17.62
C ALA A 18 -15.59 -20.30 17.41
N LEU A 19 -14.87 -21.37 17.75
CA LEU A 19 -13.42 -21.46 17.52
C LEU A 19 -13.07 -21.45 16.03
N TYR A 20 -13.85 -22.16 15.20
CA TYR A 20 -13.69 -22.15 13.76
C TYR A 20 -13.85 -20.74 13.20
N GLU A 21 -14.90 -20.01 13.59
CA GLU A 21 -15.17 -18.67 13.10
C GLU A 21 -14.13 -17.66 13.59
N ALA A 22 -13.74 -17.71 14.86
CA ALA A 22 -12.65 -16.88 15.40
C ALA A 22 -11.35 -17.09 14.62
N ARG A 23 -11.00 -18.34 14.29
CA ARG A 23 -9.83 -18.65 13.48
C ARG A 23 -9.95 -18.10 12.06
N GLN A 24 -11.10 -18.26 11.41
CA GLN A 24 -11.32 -17.72 10.06
C GLN A 24 -11.20 -16.19 10.04
N ASN A 25 -11.83 -15.52 11.01
CA ASN A 25 -11.78 -14.07 11.13
C ASN A 25 -10.34 -13.60 11.35
N SER A 26 -9.60 -14.24 12.26
CA SER A 26 -8.18 -13.91 12.49
C SER A 26 -7.31 -14.08 11.23
N LEU A 27 -7.53 -15.13 10.45
CA LEU A 27 -6.82 -15.34 9.19
C LEU A 27 -7.16 -14.26 8.15
N HIS A 28 -8.44 -13.90 8.04
CA HIS A 28 -8.90 -12.83 7.16
C HIS A 28 -8.33 -11.47 7.55
N GLU A 29 -8.37 -11.13 8.84
CA GLU A 29 -7.79 -9.89 9.36
C GLU A 29 -6.28 -9.81 9.08
N ARG A 30 -5.54 -10.90 9.31
CA ARG A 30 -4.11 -10.97 8.98
C ARG A 30 -3.84 -10.79 7.49
N ALA A 31 -4.63 -11.45 6.64
CA ALA A 31 -4.49 -11.30 5.19
C ALA A 31 -4.75 -9.85 4.75
N ASN A 32 -5.80 -9.22 5.31
CA ASN A 32 -6.12 -7.83 5.03
C ASN A 32 -5.02 -6.89 5.52
N MET A 33 -4.52 -7.06 6.75
CA MET A 33 -3.41 -6.26 7.29
C MET A 33 -2.19 -6.31 6.38
N ILE A 34 -1.76 -7.51 5.97
CA ILE A 34 -0.60 -7.68 5.08
C ILE A 34 -0.86 -7.07 3.70
N SER A 35 -2.05 -7.27 3.15
CA SER A 35 -2.42 -6.73 1.84
C SER A 35 -2.40 -5.20 1.84
N THR A 36 -3.04 -4.59 2.84
CA THR A 36 -3.10 -3.14 3.01
C THR A 36 -1.71 -2.55 3.24
N ALA A 37 -0.90 -3.14 4.12
CA ALA A 37 0.46 -2.69 4.39
C ALA A 37 1.34 -2.74 3.12
N LYS A 38 1.24 -3.81 2.33
CA LYS A 38 1.97 -3.91 1.05
C LYS A 38 1.49 -2.88 0.02
N ALA A 39 0.19 -2.59 -0.02
CA ALA A 39 -0.36 -1.59 -0.93
C ALA A 39 0.10 -0.18 -0.55
N GLN A 40 0.05 0.17 0.75
CA GLN A 40 0.54 1.44 1.28
C GLN A 40 2.03 1.61 1.03
N GLY A 41 2.86 0.62 1.39
CA GLY A 41 4.31 0.71 1.17
C GLY A 41 4.70 0.85 -0.32
N ARG A 42 3.94 0.22 -1.24
CA ARG A 42 4.15 0.46 -2.68
C ARG A 42 3.73 1.85 -3.14
N ALA A 43 2.66 2.40 -2.56
CA ALA A 43 2.21 3.75 -2.88
C ALA A 43 3.21 4.79 -2.37
N GLU A 44 3.64 4.67 -1.11
CA GLU A 44 4.68 5.50 -0.49
C GLU A 44 6.00 5.43 -1.25
N GLY A 45 6.51 4.22 -1.54
CA GLY A 45 7.75 4.09 -2.30
C GLY A 45 7.68 4.72 -3.69
N ARG A 46 6.53 4.65 -4.38
CA ARG A 46 6.36 5.33 -5.68
C ARG A 46 6.37 6.85 -5.54
N THR A 47 5.78 7.41 -4.49
CA THR A 47 5.77 8.87 -4.31
C THR A 47 7.14 9.38 -3.87
N GLU A 48 7.82 8.67 -2.97
CA GLU A 48 9.18 8.98 -2.53
C GLU A 48 10.17 8.92 -3.69
N SER A 49 10.18 7.82 -4.47
CA SER A 49 11.09 7.70 -5.62
C SER A 49 10.87 8.77 -6.68
N LYS A 50 9.62 9.20 -6.93
CA LYS A 50 9.35 10.32 -7.85
C LYS A 50 9.98 11.63 -7.35
N LYS A 51 9.87 11.91 -6.06
CA LYS A 51 10.46 13.11 -5.44
C LYS A 51 11.98 13.04 -5.46
N GLU A 52 12.57 11.91 -5.09
CA GLU A 52 14.02 11.71 -5.13
C GLU A 52 14.57 11.89 -6.55
N LEU A 53 13.89 11.34 -7.56
CA LEU A 53 14.26 11.51 -8.96
C LEU A 53 14.19 13.00 -9.38
N ALA A 54 13.14 13.71 -8.99
CA ALA A 54 13.01 15.15 -9.25
C ALA A 54 14.15 15.95 -8.58
N ILE A 55 14.47 15.66 -7.32
CA ILE A 55 15.59 16.28 -6.59
C ILE A 55 16.91 16.03 -7.32
N ALA A 56 17.17 14.78 -7.71
CA ALA A 56 18.38 14.41 -8.45
C ALA A 56 18.44 15.14 -9.80
N ALA A 57 17.32 15.24 -10.51
CA ALA A 57 17.25 15.95 -11.78
C ALA A 57 17.50 17.47 -11.62
N PHE A 58 16.94 18.10 -10.58
CA PHE A 58 17.24 19.50 -10.27
C PHE A 58 18.72 19.74 -10.01
N LYS A 59 19.36 18.86 -9.23
CA LYS A 59 20.81 18.92 -8.96
C LYS A 59 21.67 18.77 -10.21
N ASN A 60 21.15 18.11 -11.25
CA ASN A 60 21.79 17.98 -12.55
C ASN A 60 21.41 19.09 -13.54
N GLY A 61 20.69 20.13 -13.11
CA GLY A 61 20.36 21.30 -13.92
C GLY A 61 19.27 21.08 -14.97
N LEU A 62 18.47 20.01 -14.85
CA LEU A 62 17.33 19.78 -15.74
C LEU A 62 16.22 20.82 -15.50
N SER A 63 15.51 21.19 -16.57
CA SER A 63 14.37 22.12 -16.49
C SER A 63 13.15 21.46 -15.86
N ILE A 64 12.29 22.27 -15.24
CA ILE A 64 11.05 21.81 -14.59
C ILE A 64 10.16 21.04 -15.58
N GLU A 65 10.09 21.48 -16.83
CA GLU A 65 9.29 20.85 -17.89
C GLU A 65 9.77 19.41 -18.19
N VAL A 66 11.09 19.22 -18.31
CA VAL A 66 11.67 17.89 -18.53
C VAL A 66 11.44 16.99 -17.32
N ILE A 67 11.59 17.54 -16.10
CA ILE A 67 11.37 16.78 -14.87
C ILE A 67 9.91 16.37 -14.73
N SER A 68 8.97 17.25 -15.08
CA SER A 68 7.53 16.94 -15.07
C SER A 68 7.20 15.80 -16.02
N ASN A 69 7.75 15.81 -17.23
CA ASN A 69 7.56 14.74 -18.22
C ASN A 69 8.13 13.39 -17.76
N ILE A 70 9.27 13.37 -17.05
CA ILE A 70 9.91 12.12 -16.59
C ILE A 70 9.22 11.56 -15.34
N THR A 71 8.94 12.42 -14.35
CA THR A 71 8.42 12.00 -13.02
C THR A 71 6.89 11.89 -12.98
N GLY A 72 6.21 12.56 -13.91
CA GLY A 72 4.77 12.75 -13.91
C GLY A 72 4.27 13.56 -12.71
N LEU A 73 5.13 14.39 -12.11
CA LEU A 73 4.75 15.38 -11.09
C LEU A 73 4.28 16.66 -11.78
N ASP A 74 3.32 17.36 -11.18
CA ASP A 74 2.85 18.63 -11.73
C ASP A 74 3.86 19.77 -11.47
N MET A 75 3.75 20.85 -12.24
CA MET A 75 4.68 21.98 -12.13
C MET A 75 4.63 22.65 -10.75
N LYS A 76 3.47 22.70 -10.09
CA LYS A 76 3.33 23.30 -8.75
C LYS A 76 3.99 22.44 -7.67
N GLU A 77 3.87 21.12 -7.78
CA GLU A 77 4.55 20.16 -6.91
C GLU A 77 6.07 20.27 -7.07
N LEU A 78 6.55 20.39 -8.30
CA LEU A 78 7.97 20.55 -8.61
C LEU A 78 8.54 21.89 -8.11
N GLU A 79 7.79 22.99 -8.24
CA GLU A 79 8.18 24.30 -7.68
C GLU A 79 8.29 24.25 -6.15
N LYS A 80 7.30 23.64 -5.48
CA LYS A 80 7.35 23.43 -4.02
C LYS A 80 8.55 22.56 -3.62
N LEU A 81 8.81 21.49 -4.38
CA LEU A 81 9.94 20.60 -4.13
C LEU A 81 11.27 21.34 -4.29
N LYS A 82 11.40 22.17 -5.33
CA LYS A 82 12.59 22.97 -5.59
C LYS A 82 12.85 23.97 -4.46
N ALA A 83 11.80 24.64 -3.98
CA ALA A 83 11.89 25.57 -2.85
C ALA A 83 12.26 24.92 -1.50
N GLN A 84 12.17 23.59 -1.38
CA GLN A 84 12.62 22.84 -0.19
C GLN A 84 14.10 22.44 -0.26
N ILE A 85 14.74 22.57 -1.43
CA ILE A 85 16.13 22.15 -1.68
C ILE A 85 17.06 23.38 -1.72
N GLU A 86 16.57 24.51 -2.22
CA GLU A 86 17.25 25.83 -2.17
C GLU A 86 17.33 26.37 -0.74
#